data_AF-A0A965AQV0-F1
#
_entry.id   AF-A0A965AQV0-F1
#
_cell.length_a   1.000
_cell.length_b   1.000
_cell.length_c   1.000
_cell.angle_alpha   90.00
_cell.angle_beta   90.00
_cell.angle_gamma   90.00
#
_symmetry.space_group_name_H-M   'P 1'
#
loop_
_entity.id
_entity.type
_entity.pdbx_description
1 polymer ?
#
loop_
_entity_poly.entity_id
_entity_poly.type
_entity_poly.pdbx_seq_one_letter_code
_entity_poly.pdbx_strand_id
1 'polypeptide(L)'
;MEKRMESLMRLGVEDDIAAAAASPSGSGAGDVPTASLNAQQDSSAAWTIEASKLEENLPQDGQALSTPAAASSSAATQTASVSSIDAAATPAETQLIAAAAVPEPLSVLPDVSPDEQYRFALGKALQNDLNTAEDAFREFIEKNGEHSRLADATFWLGRVQFMKGAFEQSAMTFTQFNTNWPTDSRLEKTTLWIAEAVSTFAAKNEVCDLLESLPTLVETPTESFFDRLEKLKTSSECTS
;
A
#
# COMPACT_ATOMS: atom_id res chain seq x y z
N MET A 1 -10.10 19.92 -17.39
CA MET A 1 -9.56 18.74 -16.68
C MET A 1 -8.04 18.72 -16.79
N GLU A 2 -7.44 18.88 -17.98
CA GLU A 2 -5.97 18.86 -18.16
C GLU A 2 -5.18 19.66 -17.14
N LYS A 3 -5.49 20.94 -16.87
CA LYS A 3 -4.68 21.74 -15.93
C LYS A 3 -4.56 21.16 -14.51
N ARG A 4 -5.56 20.39 -14.03
CA ARG A 4 -5.45 19.66 -12.75
C ARG A 4 -4.69 18.34 -12.90
N MET A 5 -4.81 17.67 -14.06
CA MET A 5 -4.03 16.48 -14.39
C MET A 5 -2.53 16.83 -14.54
N GLU A 6 -2.18 17.90 -15.26
CA GLU A 6 -0.84 18.47 -15.35
C GLU A 6 -0.32 18.91 -13.98
N SER A 7 -1.13 19.64 -13.21
CA SER A 7 -0.74 20.04 -11.86
C SER A 7 -0.44 18.82 -11.01
N LEU A 8 -1.24 17.75 -11.05
CA LEU A 8 -0.93 16.52 -10.31
C LEU A 8 0.21 15.72 -10.93
N MET A 9 0.48 15.80 -12.23
CA MET A 9 1.68 15.19 -12.84
C MET A 9 2.98 15.93 -12.46
N ARG A 10 2.89 17.23 -12.13
CA ARG A 10 3.96 18.08 -11.59
C ARG A 10 4.07 18.05 -10.06
N LEU A 11 2.97 17.90 -9.31
CA LEU A 11 2.99 17.83 -7.83
C LEU A 11 3.65 16.56 -7.24
N GLY A 12 4.32 15.75 -8.07
CA GLY A 12 5.27 14.72 -7.64
C GLY A 12 6.73 15.02 -7.99
N VAL A 13 7.03 16.17 -8.62
CA VAL A 13 8.35 16.75 -8.91
C VAL A 13 8.18 18.24 -9.29
N GLU A 14 8.38 19.17 -8.36
CA GLU A 14 8.84 20.57 -8.57
C GLU A 14 8.68 21.34 -7.24
N ASP A 15 9.82 21.71 -6.63
CA ASP A 15 10.00 22.57 -5.44
C ASP A 15 9.15 22.31 -4.17
N ASP A 16 9.58 21.36 -3.32
CA ASP A 16 9.79 21.59 -1.87
C ASP A 16 10.37 20.33 -1.17
N ILE A 17 11.67 20.07 -1.35
CA ILE A 17 12.44 19.21 -0.42
C ILE A 17 12.78 20.01 0.85
N ALA A 18 11.75 20.31 1.63
CA ALA A 18 11.84 21.09 2.86
C ALA A 18 11.30 20.29 4.06
N ALA A 19 12.22 19.90 4.94
CA ALA A 19 12.01 19.09 6.12
C ALA A 19 10.78 19.48 6.97
N ALA A 20 9.83 18.55 7.11
CA ALA A 20 8.84 18.51 8.18
C ALA A 20 9.18 17.39 9.18
N ALA A 21 10.33 17.51 9.84
CA ALA A 21 10.73 16.61 10.92
C ALA A 21 9.82 16.83 12.15
N ALA A 22 8.72 16.10 12.22
CA ALA A 22 7.86 16.01 13.39
C ALA A 22 8.11 14.69 14.11
N SER A 23 8.95 14.71 15.15
CA SER A 23 9.16 13.55 16.01
C SER A 23 7.87 13.16 16.75
N PRO A 24 7.62 11.86 16.90
CA PRO A 24 7.24 11.33 18.20
C PRO A 24 8.32 10.39 18.73
N SER A 25 8.66 10.54 20.02
CA SER A 25 9.54 9.62 20.72
C SER A 25 8.85 8.25 20.87
N GLY A 26 9.29 7.27 20.08
CA GLY A 26 8.88 5.87 20.21
C GLY A 26 10.11 4.98 20.44
N SER A 27 10.38 4.61 21.69
CA SER A 27 11.44 3.66 22.00
C SER A 27 10.98 2.23 21.68
N GLY A 28 11.24 1.80 20.45
CA GLY A 28 11.06 0.42 19.99
C GLY A 28 12.24 0.01 19.11
N ALA A 29 13.28 -0.58 19.72
CA ALA A 29 14.37 -1.18 18.97
C ALA A 29 13.92 -2.56 18.45
N GLY A 30 13.35 -2.57 17.25
CA GLY A 30 13.26 -3.77 16.41
C GLY A 30 14.37 -3.74 15.36
N ASP A 31 14.92 -4.90 15.01
CA ASP A 31 16.02 -5.03 14.06
C ASP A 31 15.64 -4.49 12.67
N VAL A 32 16.37 -3.46 12.21
CA VAL A 32 16.28 -2.97 10.84
C VAL A 32 16.82 -4.03 9.87
N PRO A 33 16.06 -4.43 8.82
CA PRO A 33 16.53 -5.44 7.88
C PRO A 33 17.63 -4.87 7.00
N THR A 34 18.85 -5.38 7.12
CA THR A 34 19.98 -4.99 6.28
C THR A 34 19.83 -5.57 4.87
N ALA A 35 19.76 -4.73 3.86
CA ALA A 35 19.82 -5.16 2.46
C ALA A 35 21.16 -5.85 2.18
N SER A 36 21.10 -7.11 1.72
CA SER A 36 22.30 -7.89 1.36
C SER A 36 22.29 -8.20 -0.13
N LEU A 37 23.20 -7.57 -0.86
CA LEU A 37 23.42 -7.81 -2.28
C LEU A 37 23.97 -9.23 -2.52
N ASN A 38 23.14 -10.15 -3.01
CA ASN A 38 23.58 -11.47 -3.44
C ASN A 38 23.64 -11.54 -4.97
N ALA A 39 24.79 -11.20 -5.54
CA ALA A 39 25.06 -11.26 -6.98
C ALA A 39 25.16 -12.71 -7.49
N GLN A 40 24.01 -13.32 -7.81
CA GLN A 40 23.95 -14.63 -8.45
C GLN A 40 24.05 -14.48 -9.98
N GLN A 41 24.84 -15.33 -10.62
CA GLN A 41 25.13 -15.27 -12.06
C GLN A 41 23.98 -15.78 -12.94
N ASP A 42 22.92 -15.00 -13.10
CA ASP A 42 22.08 -15.02 -14.31
C ASP A 42 21.61 -13.59 -14.63
N SER A 43 21.48 -13.25 -15.91
CA SER A 43 21.39 -11.88 -16.39
C SER A 43 19.99 -11.27 -16.23
N SER A 44 19.65 -10.87 -15.01
CA SER A 44 18.85 -9.67 -14.76
C SER A 44 19.20 -9.12 -13.38
N ALA A 45 19.54 -7.82 -13.30
CA ALA A 45 19.72 -7.12 -12.03
C ALA A 45 18.34 -6.79 -11.42
N ALA A 46 17.54 -7.82 -11.17
CA ALA A 46 16.26 -7.66 -10.52
C ALA A 46 16.50 -7.25 -9.07
N TRP A 47 16.25 -5.98 -8.75
CA TRP A 47 16.01 -5.54 -7.38
C TRP A 47 14.69 -6.15 -6.90
N THR A 48 14.74 -7.44 -6.58
CA THR A 48 13.75 -8.06 -5.72
C THR A 48 14.01 -7.52 -4.32
N ILE A 49 13.45 -6.34 -4.01
CA ILE A 49 12.97 -6.11 -2.65
C ILE A 49 12.11 -7.33 -2.35
N GLU A 50 12.56 -8.19 -1.44
CA GLU A 50 11.87 -9.43 -1.13
C GLU A 50 10.50 -9.06 -0.59
N ALA A 51 9.48 -9.08 -1.47
CA ALA A 51 8.14 -8.60 -1.15
C ALA A 51 7.67 -9.23 0.16
N SER A 52 7.88 -10.55 0.31
CA SER A 52 7.65 -11.33 1.52
C SER A 52 8.22 -10.74 2.82
N LYS A 53 9.40 -10.10 2.81
CA LYS A 53 10.02 -9.50 4.01
C LYS A 53 9.54 -8.09 4.31
N LEU A 54 9.14 -7.33 3.28
CA LEU A 54 8.56 -6.01 3.47
C LEU A 54 7.08 -6.15 3.89
N GLU A 55 6.32 -7.05 3.24
CA GLU A 55 4.93 -7.40 3.60
C GLU A 55 4.77 -7.88 5.05
N GLU A 56 5.81 -8.50 5.64
CA GLU A 56 5.82 -8.93 7.05
C GLU A 56 5.98 -7.75 8.04
N ASN A 57 6.43 -6.58 7.57
CA ASN A 57 6.59 -5.37 8.38
C ASN A 57 5.47 -4.33 8.17
N LEU A 58 4.64 -4.47 7.13
CA LEU A 58 3.46 -3.62 6.95
C LEU A 58 2.40 -3.94 8.03
N PRO A 59 1.81 -2.93 8.68
CA PRO A 59 0.72 -3.16 9.61
C PRO A 59 -0.50 -3.72 8.86
N GLN A 60 -0.90 -4.94 9.19
CA GLN A 60 -2.20 -5.45 8.76
C GLN A 60 -3.31 -4.76 9.57
N ASP A 61 -3.82 -3.66 9.02
CA ASP A 61 -4.94 -2.88 9.58
C ASP A 61 -6.25 -3.68 9.58
N GLY A 62 -6.36 -4.57 10.58
CA GLY A 62 -7.53 -5.41 10.84
C GLY A 62 -7.87 -5.55 12.33
N GLN A 63 -7.20 -4.81 13.22
CA GLN A 63 -7.46 -4.89 14.67
C GLN A 63 -8.29 -3.70 15.17
N ALA A 64 -9.58 -3.96 15.36
CA ALA A 64 -10.49 -3.03 16.02
C ALA A 64 -10.04 -2.74 17.46
N LEU A 65 -9.87 -1.46 17.81
CA LEU A 65 -9.63 -1.02 19.18
C LEU A 65 -10.84 -1.38 20.07
N SER A 66 -10.72 -2.47 20.83
CA SER A 66 -11.59 -2.77 21.97
C SER A 66 -10.81 -2.53 23.26
N THR A 67 -11.10 -1.41 23.91
CA THR A 67 -10.49 -1.02 25.19
C THR A 67 -11.08 -1.85 26.34
N PRO A 68 -10.27 -2.40 27.26
CA PRO A 68 -10.77 -2.99 28.49
C PRO A 68 -10.76 -1.96 29.63
N ALA A 69 -11.93 -1.63 30.16
CA ALA A 69 -12.07 -0.89 31.42
C ALA A 69 -13.08 -1.61 32.33
N ALA A 70 -12.58 -2.27 33.37
CA ALA A 70 -13.38 -3.07 34.30
C ALA A 70 -13.65 -2.34 35.62
N ALA A 71 -14.90 -2.35 36.08
CA ALA A 71 -15.30 -2.21 37.49
C ALA A 71 -16.76 -2.73 37.62
N SER A 72 -16.96 -4.00 37.98
CA SER A 72 -17.12 -4.47 39.36
C SER A 72 -18.34 -3.93 40.12
N SER A 73 -19.35 -4.79 40.31
CA SER A 73 -20.08 -4.93 41.58
C SER A 73 -20.79 -6.28 41.65
N SER A 74 -20.79 -6.88 42.84
CA SER A 74 -21.12 -8.29 43.05
C SER A 74 -22.53 -8.54 43.60
N ALA A 75 -23.01 -9.75 43.35
CA ALA A 75 -24.23 -10.42 43.80
C ALA A 75 -24.84 -10.06 45.17
N ALA A 76 -26.18 -10.17 45.25
CA ALA A 76 -26.88 -10.71 46.41
C ALA A 76 -28.16 -11.47 46.00
N THR A 77 -28.52 -12.50 46.76
CA THR A 77 -29.54 -13.53 46.44
C THR A 77 -30.84 -13.33 47.22
N GLN A 78 -32.01 -13.67 46.63
CA GLN A 78 -33.19 -14.37 47.20
C GLN A 78 -34.46 -14.17 46.34
N THR A 79 -35.55 -14.95 46.38
CA THR A 79 -35.85 -16.40 46.60
C THR A 79 -37.36 -16.62 46.35
N ALA A 80 -37.75 -17.77 45.76
CA ALA A 80 -39.14 -18.28 45.58
C ALA A 80 -40.06 -17.48 44.60
N SER A 81 -41.08 -18.07 43.95
CA SER A 81 -41.87 -19.28 44.28
C SER A 81 -42.40 -20.05 43.06
N VAL A 82 -42.74 -21.33 43.28
CA VAL A 82 -43.56 -22.33 42.52
C VAL A 82 -44.53 -21.79 41.44
N SER A 83 -44.91 -22.49 40.36
CA SER A 83 -44.93 -23.94 40.02
C SER A 83 -44.95 -24.11 38.47
N SER A 84 -45.06 -25.27 37.79
CA SER A 84 -45.35 -26.68 38.16
C SER A 84 -44.82 -27.69 37.10
N ILE A 85 -45.15 -28.98 37.26
CA ILE A 85 -44.89 -30.12 36.34
C ILE A 85 -45.83 -30.20 35.10
N ASP A 86 -45.32 -30.65 33.95
CA ASP A 86 -45.63 -31.99 33.37
C ASP A 86 -44.57 -32.35 32.28
N ALA A 87 -44.66 -33.55 31.67
CA ALA A 87 -43.59 -34.19 30.91
C ALA A 87 -43.88 -34.31 29.40
N ALA A 88 -42.82 -34.40 28.56
CA ALA A 88 -42.58 -35.50 27.60
C ALA A 88 -41.51 -35.19 26.53
N ALA A 89 -40.67 -36.20 26.28
CA ALA A 89 -40.03 -36.61 25.02
C ALA A 89 -39.57 -35.60 23.94
N THR A 90 -38.28 -35.72 23.62
CA THR A 90 -37.54 -35.32 22.40
C THR A 90 -38.25 -35.67 21.07
N PRO A 91 -37.95 -34.99 19.95
CA PRO A 91 -36.70 -35.24 19.21
C PRO A 91 -35.83 -34.00 18.97
N ALA A 92 -34.56 -34.23 18.65
CA ALA A 92 -33.58 -33.18 18.40
C ALA A 92 -33.85 -32.45 17.08
N GLU A 93 -34.02 -31.13 17.14
CA GLU A 93 -33.86 -30.28 15.97
C GLU A 93 -32.36 -30.11 15.70
N THR A 94 -31.88 -30.67 14.59
CA THR A 94 -30.57 -30.32 14.03
C THR A 94 -30.64 -28.88 13.56
N GLN A 95 -30.36 -27.93 14.45
CA GLN A 95 -30.18 -26.55 14.06
C GLN A 95 -28.98 -26.48 13.12
N LEU A 96 -29.29 -26.22 11.84
CA LEU A 96 -28.33 -25.72 10.88
C LEU A 96 -27.73 -24.43 11.46
N ILE A 97 -26.54 -24.56 12.03
CA ILE A 97 -25.63 -23.43 12.23
C ILE A 97 -25.37 -22.83 10.84
N ALA A 98 -26.21 -21.87 10.47
CA ALA A 98 -25.89 -20.94 9.41
C ALA A 98 -24.54 -20.32 9.78
N ALA A 99 -23.50 -20.64 9.01
CA ALA A 99 -22.25 -19.93 9.12
C ALA A 99 -22.58 -18.45 8.94
N ALA A 100 -22.38 -17.66 10.00
CA ALA A 100 -22.58 -16.22 9.93
C ALA A 100 -21.65 -15.72 8.84
N ALA A 101 -22.22 -15.29 7.72
CA ALA A 101 -21.44 -14.70 6.64
C ALA A 101 -20.68 -13.53 7.26
N VAL A 102 -19.35 -13.60 7.18
CA VAL A 102 -18.49 -12.47 7.55
C VAL A 102 -19.00 -11.31 6.69
N PRO A 103 -19.27 -10.13 7.27
CA PRO A 103 -19.76 -9.01 6.48
C PRO A 103 -18.70 -8.68 5.42
N GLU A 104 -19.03 -8.96 4.16
CA GLU A 104 -18.25 -8.53 3.00
C GLU A 104 -17.93 -7.04 3.17
N PRO A 105 -16.68 -6.61 3.00
CA PRO A 105 -16.33 -5.20 3.08
C PRO A 105 -17.19 -4.43 2.06
N LEU A 106 -17.74 -3.29 2.48
CA LEU A 106 -18.60 -2.51 1.60
C LEU A 106 -17.80 -2.03 0.39
N SER A 107 -18.10 -2.64 -0.76
CA SER A 107 -17.59 -2.30 -2.10
C SER A 107 -17.55 -0.78 -2.29
N VAL A 108 -16.36 -0.25 -2.53
CA VAL A 108 -16.13 1.19 -2.76
C VAL A 108 -16.38 1.52 -4.24
N LEU A 109 -16.16 0.55 -5.13
CA LEU A 109 -16.48 0.70 -6.55
C LEU A 109 -17.99 0.65 -6.83
N PRO A 110 -18.48 1.50 -7.76
CA PRO A 110 -19.82 1.37 -8.30
C PRO A 110 -19.98 0.11 -9.17
N ASP A 111 -21.18 -0.47 -9.17
CA ASP A 111 -21.58 -1.58 -10.05
C ASP A 111 -21.88 -1.07 -11.47
N VAL A 112 -20.81 -0.80 -12.21
CA VAL A 112 -20.77 -0.22 -13.56
C VAL A 112 -19.62 -0.84 -14.36
N SER A 113 -19.41 -0.42 -15.60
CA SER A 113 -18.34 -0.98 -16.44
C SER A 113 -16.93 -0.76 -15.84
N PRO A 114 -15.94 -1.63 -16.14
CA PRO A 114 -14.58 -1.48 -15.63
C PRO A 114 -13.92 -0.13 -15.98
N ASP A 115 -14.17 0.40 -17.17
CA ASP A 115 -13.72 1.75 -17.54
C ASP A 115 -14.33 2.86 -16.66
N GLU A 116 -15.58 2.70 -16.23
CA GLU A 116 -16.24 3.63 -15.32
C GLU A 116 -15.77 3.45 -13.86
N GLN A 117 -15.49 2.23 -13.42
CA GLN A 117 -14.85 1.94 -12.13
C GLN A 117 -13.46 2.59 -12.02
N TYR A 118 -12.61 2.40 -13.03
CA TYR A 118 -11.30 3.06 -13.11
C TYR A 118 -11.44 4.60 -13.09
N ARG A 119 -12.40 5.15 -13.84
CA ARG A 119 -12.68 6.59 -13.85
C ARG A 119 -13.21 7.12 -12.52
N PHE A 120 -13.95 6.31 -11.76
CA PHE A 120 -14.38 6.63 -10.41
C PHE A 120 -13.18 6.72 -9.46
N ALA A 121 -12.33 5.69 -9.44
CA ALA A 121 -11.11 5.66 -8.61
C ALA A 121 -10.16 6.84 -8.92
N LEU A 122 -9.90 7.09 -10.21
CA LEU A 122 -9.15 8.27 -10.65
C LEU A 122 -9.85 9.58 -10.27
N GLY A 123 -11.18 9.63 -10.37
CA GLY A 123 -11.98 10.77 -9.93
C GLY A 123 -11.78 11.10 -8.45
N LYS A 124 -11.64 10.08 -7.58
CA LYS A 124 -11.33 10.26 -6.15
C LYS A 124 -9.91 10.80 -5.94
N ALA A 125 -8.91 10.23 -6.61
CA ALA A 125 -7.52 10.73 -6.54
C ALA A 125 -7.42 12.21 -6.96
N LEU A 126 -8.09 12.60 -8.06
CA LEU A 126 -8.15 13.98 -8.56
C LEU A 126 -8.91 14.95 -7.63
N GLN A 127 -9.69 14.44 -6.67
CA GLN A 127 -10.36 15.20 -5.61
C GLN A 127 -9.54 15.25 -4.30
N ASN A 128 -8.34 14.64 -4.28
CA ASN A 128 -7.53 14.41 -3.08
C ASN A 128 -8.23 13.55 -2.01
N ASP A 129 -9.22 12.75 -2.41
CA ASP A 129 -9.87 11.73 -1.60
C ASP A 129 -9.05 10.43 -1.70
N LEU A 130 -7.83 10.49 -1.14
CA LEU A 130 -6.78 9.49 -1.38
C LEU A 130 -7.11 8.13 -0.77
N ASN A 131 -7.79 8.09 0.38
CA ASN A 131 -8.22 6.82 0.99
C ASN A 131 -9.24 6.09 0.09
N THR A 132 -10.30 6.78 -0.33
CA THR A 132 -11.31 6.19 -1.22
C THR A 132 -10.71 5.85 -2.59
N ALA A 133 -9.71 6.60 -3.06
CA ALA A 133 -9.01 6.30 -4.30
C ALA A 133 -8.18 5.02 -4.22
N GLU A 134 -7.43 4.82 -3.13
CA GLU A 134 -6.63 3.62 -2.91
C GLU A 134 -7.50 2.36 -2.85
N ASP A 135 -8.55 2.38 -2.01
CA ASP A 135 -9.48 1.26 -1.91
C ASP A 135 -10.13 0.96 -3.27
N ALA A 136 -10.58 1.98 -4.00
CA ALA A 136 -11.17 1.82 -5.32
C ALA A 136 -10.18 1.27 -6.36
N PHE A 137 -8.90 1.65 -6.33
CA PHE A 137 -7.89 1.11 -7.26
C PHE A 137 -7.51 -0.34 -6.91
N ARG A 138 -7.35 -0.66 -5.62
CA ARG A 138 -7.10 -2.03 -5.15
C ARG A 138 -8.24 -2.96 -5.55
N GLU A 139 -9.48 -2.58 -5.22
CA GLU A 139 -10.68 -3.33 -5.58
C GLU A 139 -10.83 -3.46 -7.11
N PHE A 140 -10.40 -2.45 -7.88
CA PHE A 140 -10.41 -2.49 -9.33
C PHE A 140 -9.43 -3.54 -9.87
N ILE A 141 -8.21 -3.57 -9.35
CA ILE A 141 -7.15 -4.53 -9.74
C ILE A 141 -7.60 -5.96 -9.40
N GLU A 142 -8.16 -6.18 -8.22
CA GLU A 142 -8.70 -7.48 -7.78
C GLU A 142 -9.86 -7.97 -8.67
N LYS A 143 -10.83 -7.11 -8.97
CA LYS A 143 -12.02 -7.48 -9.77
C LYS A 143 -11.77 -7.55 -11.28
N ASN A 144 -10.75 -6.85 -11.79
CA ASN A 144 -10.53 -6.63 -13.23
C ASN A 144 -9.10 -6.99 -13.68
N GLY A 145 -8.52 -8.06 -13.11
CA GLY A 145 -7.13 -8.49 -13.30
C GLY A 145 -6.67 -8.86 -14.73
N GLU A 146 -7.54 -8.78 -15.75
CA GLU A 146 -7.17 -8.93 -17.17
C GLU A 146 -7.56 -7.69 -18.01
N HIS A 147 -8.08 -6.62 -17.40
CA HIS A 147 -8.61 -5.47 -18.13
C HIS A 147 -7.51 -4.55 -18.67
N SER A 148 -7.79 -3.90 -19.81
CA SER A 148 -6.85 -2.96 -20.47
C SER A 148 -6.41 -1.75 -19.62
N ARG A 149 -7.04 -1.52 -18.46
CA ARG A 149 -6.69 -0.46 -17.49
C ARG A 149 -5.80 -0.95 -16.34
N LEU A 150 -5.42 -2.23 -16.28
CA LEU A 150 -4.71 -2.79 -15.13
C LEU A 150 -3.37 -2.09 -14.85
N ALA A 151 -2.59 -1.81 -15.90
CA ALA A 151 -1.36 -1.03 -15.81
C ALA A 151 -1.65 0.38 -15.25
N ASP A 152 -2.65 1.07 -15.80
CA ASP A 152 -3.03 2.41 -15.36
C ASP A 152 -3.51 2.44 -13.90
N ALA A 153 -4.33 1.48 -13.50
CA ALA A 153 -4.81 1.35 -12.12
C ALA A 153 -3.68 1.08 -11.14
N THR A 154 -2.74 0.19 -11.48
CA THR A 154 -1.58 -0.12 -10.63
C THR A 154 -0.64 1.08 -10.51
N PHE A 155 -0.39 1.78 -11.61
CA PHE A 155 0.35 3.04 -11.61
C PHE A 155 -0.31 4.10 -10.72
N TRP A 156 -1.63 4.28 -10.82
CA TRP A 156 -2.34 5.25 -9.98
C TRP A 156 -2.45 4.83 -8.51
N LEU A 157 -2.54 3.53 -8.21
CA LEU A 157 -2.46 3.01 -6.84
C LEU A 157 -1.14 3.42 -6.18
N GLY A 158 0.00 3.09 -6.81
CA GLY A 158 1.33 3.45 -6.30
C GLY A 158 1.50 4.97 -6.11
N ARG A 159 0.90 5.76 -6.99
CA ARG A 159 0.85 7.23 -6.86
C ARG A 159 0.02 7.72 -5.69
N VAL A 160 -1.15 7.14 -5.46
CA VAL A 160 -2.03 7.50 -4.33
C VAL A 160 -1.34 7.15 -3.01
N GLN A 161 -0.69 5.99 -2.93
CA GLN A 161 0.12 5.57 -1.79
C GLN A 161 1.27 6.56 -1.52
N PHE A 162 2.00 6.96 -2.57
CA PHE A 162 3.05 7.99 -2.46
C PHE A 162 2.50 9.30 -1.89
N MET A 163 1.36 9.78 -2.42
CA MET A 163 0.70 11.02 -1.96
C MET A 163 0.15 10.92 -0.54
N LYS A 164 -0.11 9.71 -0.02
CA LYS A 164 -0.48 9.46 1.38
C LYS A 164 0.72 9.39 2.33
N GLY A 165 1.95 9.37 1.81
CA GLY A 165 3.16 9.07 2.59
C GLY A 165 3.34 7.58 2.92
N ALA A 166 2.57 6.69 2.28
CA ALA A 166 2.72 5.24 2.39
C ALA A 166 3.86 4.77 1.45
N PHE A 167 5.07 5.21 1.73
CA PHE A 167 6.20 5.09 0.81
C PHE A 167 6.65 3.65 0.59
N GLU A 168 6.65 2.79 1.62
CA GLU A 168 6.95 1.36 1.48
C GLU A 168 5.96 0.67 0.51
N GLN A 169 4.65 0.84 0.75
CA GLN A 169 3.58 0.35 -0.16
C GLN A 169 3.73 0.90 -1.57
N SER A 170 4.05 2.20 -1.72
CA SER A 170 4.26 2.83 -3.01
C SER A 170 5.44 2.20 -3.78
N ALA A 171 6.56 1.98 -3.10
CA ALA A 171 7.73 1.31 -3.67
C ALA A 171 7.42 -0.12 -4.12
N MET A 172 6.66 -0.88 -3.31
CA MET A 172 6.19 -2.23 -3.66
C MET A 172 5.29 -2.20 -4.91
N THR A 173 4.27 -1.34 -4.93
CA THR A 173 3.33 -1.22 -6.05
C THR A 173 4.02 -0.79 -7.35
N PHE A 174 4.97 0.16 -7.30
CA PHE A 174 5.75 0.53 -8.48
C PHE A 174 6.75 -0.56 -8.90
N THR A 175 7.30 -1.34 -7.97
CA THR A 175 8.15 -2.49 -8.29
C THR A 175 7.35 -3.59 -9.01
N GLN A 176 6.14 -3.89 -8.53
CA GLN A 176 5.18 -4.77 -9.22
C GLN A 176 4.82 -4.22 -10.61
N PHE A 177 4.57 -2.90 -10.73
CA PHE A 177 4.30 -2.27 -12.01
C PHE A 177 5.46 -2.45 -13.00
N ASN A 178 6.69 -2.15 -12.59
CA ASN A 178 7.89 -2.32 -13.42
C ASN A 178 8.11 -3.78 -13.83
N THR A 179 7.77 -4.73 -12.96
CA THR A 179 7.89 -6.18 -13.21
C THR A 179 6.84 -6.67 -14.22
N ASN A 180 5.60 -6.22 -14.08
CA ASN A 180 4.48 -6.66 -14.91
C ASN A 180 4.42 -5.95 -16.27
N TRP A 181 4.91 -4.71 -16.36
CA TRP A 181 4.93 -3.90 -17.58
C TRP A 181 6.31 -3.29 -17.86
N PRO A 182 7.35 -4.12 -18.11
CA PRO A 182 8.73 -3.67 -18.28
C PRO A 182 8.97 -2.81 -19.54
N THR A 183 7.98 -2.67 -20.41
CA THR A 183 8.02 -1.84 -21.64
C THR A 183 7.05 -0.67 -21.60
N ASP A 184 6.41 -0.38 -20.45
CA ASP A 184 5.54 0.79 -20.31
C ASP A 184 6.37 2.09 -20.33
N SER A 185 5.87 3.12 -21.02
CA SER A 185 6.56 4.41 -21.16
C SER A 185 6.75 5.18 -19.85
N ARG A 186 6.15 4.71 -18.75
CA ARG A 186 6.31 5.26 -17.40
C ARG A 186 7.49 4.64 -16.63
N LEU A 187 8.16 3.60 -17.14
CA LEU A 187 9.20 2.84 -16.43
C LEU A 187 10.29 3.73 -15.81
N GLU A 188 10.79 4.73 -16.54
CA GLU A 188 11.75 5.70 -16.00
C GLU A 188 11.21 6.45 -14.77
N LYS A 189 9.95 6.89 -14.86
CA LYS A 189 9.31 7.71 -13.84
C LYS A 189 8.99 6.89 -12.60
N THR A 190 8.51 5.67 -12.76
CA THR A 190 8.24 4.74 -11.66
C THR A 190 9.53 4.24 -11.01
N THR A 191 10.58 3.98 -11.78
CA THR A 191 11.91 3.63 -11.25
C THR A 191 12.49 4.73 -10.35
N LEU A 192 12.40 5.99 -10.77
CA LEU A 192 12.80 7.13 -9.94
C LEU A 192 11.90 7.30 -8.71
N TRP A 193 10.59 7.06 -8.83
CA TRP A 193 9.67 7.11 -7.67
C TRP A 193 9.86 5.96 -6.68
N ILE A 194 10.32 4.77 -7.10
CA ILE A 194 10.73 3.70 -6.18
C ILE A 194 11.88 4.21 -5.30
N ALA A 195 12.94 4.77 -5.89
CA ALA A 195 14.08 5.27 -5.12
C ALA A 195 13.74 6.50 -4.27
N GLU A 196 12.85 7.38 -4.74
CA GLU A 196 12.35 8.53 -3.97
C GLU A 196 11.46 8.10 -2.80
N ALA A 197 10.73 6.99 -2.92
CA ALA A 197 9.99 6.40 -1.81
C ALA A 197 10.95 5.71 -0.82
N VAL A 198 11.90 4.91 -1.32
CA VAL A 198 12.91 4.19 -0.51
C VAL A 198 13.78 5.16 0.31
N SER A 199 14.11 6.34 -0.22
CA SER A 199 14.90 7.35 0.52
C SER A 199 14.20 7.95 1.73
N THR A 200 12.90 7.67 1.94
CA THR A 200 12.16 8.11 3.12
C THR A 200 12.28 7.17 4.32
N PHE A 201 12.67 5.90 4.11
CA PHE A 201 12.67 4.87 5.16
C PHE A 201 13.95 4.01 5.23
N ALA A 202 14.68 3.81 4.13
CA ALA A 202 15.88 2.96 4.10
C ALA A 202 17.13 3.70 4.61
N ALA A 203 18.18 2.95 4.94
CA ALA A 203 19.44 3.55 5.38
C ALA A 203 20.16 4.24 4.20
N LYS A 204 20.85 5.36 4.48
CA LYS A 204 21.51 6.20 3.48
C LYS A 204 22.41 5.41 2.50
N ASN A 205 23.16 4.43 2.98
CA ASN A 205 23.99 3.58 2.13
C ASN A 205 23.15 2.74 1.16
N GLU A 206 22.07 2.12 1.63
CA GLU A 206 21.17 1.29 0.81
C GLU A 206 20.46 2.14 -0.26
N VAL A 207 20.11 3.39 0.09
CA VAL A 207 19.58 4.38 -0.86
C VAL A 207 20.62 4.72 -1.93
N CYS A 208 21.89 4.95 -1.57
CA CYS A 208 22.93 5.25 -2.54
C CYS A 208 23.24 4.05 -3.45
N ASP A 209 23.34 2.84 -2.90
CA ASP A 209 23.51 1.59 -3.67
C ASP A 209 22.36 1.40 -4.68
N LEU A 210 21.12 1.68 -4.26
CA LEU A 210 19.94 1.67 -5.16
C LEU A 210 20.08 2.72 -6.27
N LEU A 211 20.39 3.97 -5.92
CA LEU A 211 20.54 5.08 -6.88
C LEU A 211 21.68 4.86 -7.88
N GLU A 212 22.75 4.15 -7.50
CA GLU A 212 23.80 3.75 -8.44
C GLU A 212 23.34 2.70 -9.44
N SER A 213 22.46 1.80 -9.02
CA SER A 213 21.96 0.71 -9.87
C SER A 213 20.83 1.10 -10.83
N LEU A 214 20.04 2.15 -10.56
CA LEU A 214 18.84 2.46 -11.36
C LEU A 214 19.05 2.53 -12.89
N PRO A 215 20.18 3.06 -13.43
CA PRO A 215 20.41 3.06 -14.88
C PRO A 215 20.45 1.66 -15.53
N THR A 216 20.65 0.58 -14.75
CA THR A 216 20.60 -0.80 -15.27
C THR A 216 19.18 -1.37 -15.30
N LEU A 217 18.19 -0.69 -14.72
CA LEU A 217 16.81 -1.14 -14.58
C LEU A 217 15.87 -0.58 -15.67
N VAL A 218 16.38 0.32 -16.50
CA VAL A 218 15.62 1.00 -17.55
C VAL A 218 16.28 0.72 -18.91
N GLU A 219 15.50 0.25 -19.88
CA GLU A 219 15.96 0.11 -21.26
C GLU A 219 16.11 1.50 -21.89
N THR A 220 17.35 1.88 -22.24
CA THR A 220 17.72 3.18 -22.86
C THR A 220 17.27 4.43 -22.09
N PRO A 221 17.84 4.72 -20.90
CA PRO A 221 17.42 5.84 -20.07
C PRO A 221 17.65 7.21 -20.74
N THR A 222 16.66 8.12 -20.63
CA THR A 222 16.71 9.49 -21.16
C THR A 222 17.64 10.42 -20.38
N GLU A 223 18.05 11.53 -21.00
CA GLU A 223 18.78 12.62 -20.32
C GLU A 223 18.02 13.14 -19.09
N SER A 224 16.70 13.30 -19.19
CA SER A 224 15.85 13.74 -18.06
C SER A 224 15.78 12.74 -16.90
N PHE A 225 15.99 11.43 -17.18
CA PHE A 225 16.14 10.44 -16.12
C PHE A 225 17.44 10.65 -15.35
N PHE A 226 18.57 10.87 -16.05
CA PHE A 226 19.85 11.15 -15.41
C PHE A 226 19.86 12.46 -14.62
N ASP A 227 19.27 13.54 -15.16
CA ASP A 227 19.11 14.82 -14.45
C ASP A 227 18.37 14.68 -13.12
N ARG A 228 17.32 13.86 -13.08
CA ARG A 228 16.55 13.61 -11.87
C ARG A 228 17.24 12.64 -10.92
N LEU A 229 17.95 11.63 -11.45
CA LEU A 229 18.77 10.73 -10.67
C LEU A 229 19.88 11.50 -9.92
N GLU A 230 20.56 12.42 -10.58
CA GLU A 230 21.64 13.20 -9.97
C GLU A 230 21.13 14.15 -8.87
N LYS A 231 19.95 14.76 -9.07
CA LYS A 231 19.26 15.52 -8.03
C LYS A 231 18.92 14.64 -6.82
N LEU A 232 18.45 13.42 -7.05
CA LEU A 232 18.08 12.49 -5.98
C LEU A 232 19.30 11.95 -5.22
N LYS A 233 20.43 11.69 -5.92
CA LYS A 233 21.73 11.39 -5.30
C LYS A 233 22.24 12.56 -4.44
N THR A 234 22.12 13.79 -4.95
CA THR A 234 22.50 15.00 -4.22
C THR A 234 21.65 15.19 -2.96
N SER A 235 20.32 15.03 -3.05
CA SER A 235 19.42 15.17 -1.89
C SER A 235 19.57 14.04 -0.88
N SER A 236 20.01 12.85 -1.32
CA SER A 236 20.34 11.71 -0.46
C SER A 236 21.78 11.78 0.08
N GLU A 237 22.51 12.86 -0.21
CA GLU A 237 23.90 13.11 0.19
C GLU A 237 24.87 11.96 -0.17
N CYS A 238 24.65 11.30 -1.31
CA CYS A 238 25.53 10.21 -1.76
C CYS A 238 26.92 10.75 -2.15
N THR A 239 27.97 10.13 -1.63
CA THR A 239 29.35 10.48 -1.97
C THR A 239 29.77 9.80 -3.27
N SER A 240 30.26 10.59 -4.23
CA SER A 240 30.87 10.13 -5.49
C SER A 240 32.22 9.42 -5.31
#